data_AF-F0TCU8-F1
#
_entry.id   AF-F0TCU8-F1
#
_cell.length_a   1.000
_cell.length_b   1.000
_cell.length_c   1.000
_cell.angle_alpha   90.00
_cell.angle_beta   90.00
_cell.angle_gamma   90.00
#
_symmetry.space_group_name_H-M   'P 1'
#
loop_
_entity.id
_entity.type
_entity.pdbx_description
1 polymer ?
#
loop_
_entity_poly.entity_id
_entity_poly.type
_entity_poly.pdbx_seq_one_letter_code
_entity_poly.pdbx_strand_id
1 'polypeptide(L)' 'MADLKMKKLKTKRYKCLDCGNEFQGIGKRVVCPSCQSENVEESN' A
#
# COMPACT_ATOMS: atom_id res chain seq x y z
N MET A 1 -3.00 28.53 16.66
CA MET A 1 -3.76 27.28 16.77
C MET A 1 -3.79 26.64 15.40
N ALA A 2 -2.93 25.65 15.17
CA ALA A 2 -3.04 24.76 14.02
C ALA A 2 -2.30 23.47 14.39
N ASP A 3 -2.90 22.71 15.31
CA ASP A 3 -2.58 21.30 15.49
C ASP A 3 -3.00 20.58 14.21
N LEU A 4 -2.13 20.66 13.19
CA LEU A 4 -2.15 19.73 12.08
C LEU A 4 -1.76 18.37 12.67
N LYS A 5 -2.73 17.73 13.35
CA LYS A 5 -2.73 16.29 13.59
C LYS A 5 -2.70 15.67 12.19
N MET A 6 -1.49 15.56 11.64
CA MET A 6 -1.15 14.66 10.57
C MET A 6 -1.54 13.29 11.08
N LYS A 7 -2.82 12.92 10.87
CA LYS A 7 -3.29 11.56 11.02
C LYS A 7 -2.32 10.76 10.16
N LYS A 8 -1.35 10.12 10.81
CA LYS A 8 -0.33 9.28 10.19
C LYS A 8 -1.08 8.42 9.19
N LEU A 9 -0.97 8.76 7.91
CA LEU A 9 -1.50 7.96 6.83
C LEU A 9 -0.83 6.60 7.04
N LYS A 10 -1.58 5.62 7.55
CA LYS A 10 -1.07 4.29 7.84
C LYS A 10 -0.84 3.64 6.48
N THR A 11 0.32 3.92 5.90
CA THR A 11 0.82 3.24 4.71
C THR A 11 1.01 1.78 5.11
N LYS A 12 0.24 0.89 4.51
CA LYS A 12 0.42 -0.55 4.68
C LYS A 12 1.43 -1.03 3.64
N ARG A 13 2.22 -2.03 3.98
CA ARG A 13 3.10 -2.70 3.01
C ARG A 13 2.29 -3.74 2.26
N TYR A 14 2.46 -3.77 0.96
CA TYR A 14 1.84 -4.74 0.07
C TYR A 14 2.92 -5.46 -0.73
N LYS A 15 2.70 -6.74 -0.96
CA LYS A 15 3.55 -7.58 -1.80
C LYS A 15 2.72 -8.17 -2.92
N CYS A 16 3.14 -7.95 -4.15
CA CYS A 16 2.52 -8.60 -5.30
C CYS A 16 2.90 -10.08 -5.34
N LEU A 17 1.89 -10.94 -5.41
CA LEU A 17 2.09 -12.39 -5.50
C LEU A 17 2.37 -12.86 -6.93
N ASP A 18 2.07 -12.02 -7.93
CA ASP A 18 2.29 -12.31 -9.34
C ASP A 18 3.73 -12.06 -9.78
N CYS A 19 4.25 -10.85 -9.50
CA CYS A 19 5.60 -10.45 -9.90
C CYS A 19 6.60 -10.42 -8.74
N GLY A 20 6.15 -10.61 -7.50
CA GLY A 20 6.99 -10.55 -6.30
C GLY A 20 7.34 -9.15 -5.80
N ASN A 21 6.84 -8.08 -6.45
CA ASN A 21 7.21 -6.71 -6.10
C ASN A 21 6.60 -6.24 -4.77
N GLU A 22 7.39 -5.56 -3.93
CA GLU A 22 6.98 -5.04 -2.63
C GLU A 22 6.86 -3.52 -2.67
N PHE A 23 5.73 -2.97 -2.21
CA PHE A 23 5.44 -1.55 -2.29
C PHE A 23 4.50 -1.09 -1.17
N GLN A 24 4.46 0.22 -0.91
CA GLN A 24 3.63 0.77 0.16
C GLN A 24 2.37 1.41 -0.43
N GLY A 25 1.21 0.97 0.06
CA GLY A 25 -0.10 1.40 -0.42
C GLY A 25 -0.88 2.13 0.67
N ILE A 26 -1.70 3.10 0.25
CA ILE A 26 -2.64 3.78 1.13
C ILE A 26 -4.05 3.45 0.62
N GLY A 27 -4.83 2.70 1.40
CA GLY A 27 -6.23 2.40 1.07
C GLY A 27 -6.57 0.92 1.09
N LYS A 28 -7.76 0.58 0.57
CA LYS A 28 -8.28 -0.81 0.52
C LYS A 28 -8.08 -1.51 -0.82
N ARG A 29 -7.77 -0.77 -1.88
CA ARG A 29 -7.56 -1.29 -3.23
C ARG A 29 -6.19 -0.83 -3.68
N VAL A 30 -5.26 -1.77 -3.67
CA VAL A 30 -3.88 -1.54 -4.00
C VAL A 30 -3.55 -2.49 -5.15
N VAL A 31 -2.92 -1.96 -6.19
CA VAL A 31 -2.58 -2.71 -7.41
C VAL A 31 -1.07 -2.62 -7.57
N CYS A 32 -0.45 -3.70 -8.02
CA CYS A 32 0.98 -3.72 -8.22
C CYS A 32 1.40 -2.69 -9.28
N PRO A 33 2.32 -1.77 -8.99
CA PRO A 33 2.76 -0.78 -9.98
C PRO A 33 3.60 -1.38 -11.11
N SER A 34 4.18 -2.57 -10.91
CA SER A 34 5.07 -3.21 -11.89
C SER A 34 4.32 -4.03 -12.94
N CYS A 35 3.35 -4.83 -12.51
CA CYS A 35 2.60 -5.73 -13.40
C CYS A 35 1.11 -5.39 -13.51
N GLN A 36 0.64 -4.36 -12.79
CA GLN A 36 -0.77 -3.99 -12.70
C GLN A 36 -1.70 -5.11 -12.17
N SER A 37 -1.14 -6.17 -11.59
CA SER A 37 -1.93 -7.22 -10.95
C SER A 37 -2.59 -6.70 -9.68
N GLU A 38 -3.87 -7.03 -9.53
CA GLU A 38 -4.65 -6.86 -8.30
C GLU A 38 -4.31 -7.90 -7.22
N ASN A 39 -3.53 -8.92 -7.60
CA ASN A 39 -3.06 -10.00 -6.73
C ASN A 39 -1.91 -9.52 -5.82
N VAL A 40 -2.26 -8.74 -4.81
CA VAL A 40 -1.32 -8.20 -3.81
C VAL A 40 -1.77 -8.57 -2.39
N GLU A 41 -0.83 -8.98 -1.56
CA GLU A 41 -1.04 -9.35 -0.16
C GLU A 41 -0.58 -8.20 0.75
N GLU A 42 -1.36 -7.87 1.79
CA GLU A 42 -0.90 -6.92 2.81
C GLU A 42 -0.01 -7.63 3.84
N SER A 43 1.17 -7.08 4.10
CA SER A 43 1.97 -7.41 5.29
C SER A 43 1.75 -6.33 6.33
N ASN A 44 1.09 -6.70 7.43
CA ASN A 44 0.71 -5.80 8.53
C ASN A 44 1.94 -5.28 9.29
#